data_AF-A0A6Y1WEX4-F1
#
_entry.id   AF-A0A6Y1WEX4-F1
#
_cell.length_a   1.000
_cell.length_b   1.000
_cell.length_c   1.000
_cell.angle_alpha   90.00
_cell.angle_beta   90.00
_cell.angle_gamma   90.00
#
_symmetry.space_group_name_H-M   'P 1'
#
loop_
_entity.id
_entity.type
_entity.pdbx_description
1 polymer ?
#
loop_
_entity_poly.entity_id
_entity_poly.type
_entity_poly.pdbx_seq_one_letter_code
_entity_poly.pdbx_strand_id
1 'polypeptide(L)'
;MKLSHKDLSTFLTTINSYKKEQNQNVADLPKLRLSKADIKFIDKEVAKYIKNDQRISFADLTILNSLHDIIKKQGSHCESEKLAKLSKALKNVTQIKSDACLASERMEKHFSSIKDATQKHVNLMPVYKESMLKLNEKIKDIDI
;
A
#
# COMPACT_ATOMS: atom_id res chain seq x y z
N MET A 1 -36.78 -8.21 -1.76
CA MET A 1 -35.73 -8.20 -0.70
C MET A 1 -34.51 -7.48 -1.24
N LYS A 2 -34.20 -6.29 -0.72
CA LYS A 2 -32.99 -5.54 -1.09
C LYS A 2 -31.80 -6.24 -0.43
N LEU A 3 -30.88 -6.78 -1.24
CA LEU A 3 -29.58 -7.26 -0.78
C LEU A 3 -28.91 -6.09 -0.07
N SER A 4 -28.71 -6.20 1.25
CA SER A 4 -27.89 -5.28 2.03
C SER A 4 -26.57 -5.07 1.28
N HIS A 5 -26.26 -3.82 0.95
CA HIS A 5 -24.94 -3.46 0.45
C HIS A 5 -23.94 -3.79 1.56
N LYS A 6 -23.37 -5.00 1.54
CA LYS A 6 -22.26 -5.34 2.43
C LYS A 6 -21.09 -4.44 2.02
N ASP A 7 -20.71 -3.53 2.90
CA ASP A 7 -19.44 -2.83 2.76
C ASP A 7 -18.28 -3.82 2.94
N LEU A 8 -17.19 -3.57 2.21
CA LEU A 8 -16.02 -4.46 2.18
C LEU A 8 -15.49 -4.73 3.60
N SER A 9 -15.44 -3.69 4.45
CA SER A 9 -14.94 -3.84 5.82
C SER A 9 -15.81 -4.75 6.68
N THR A 10 -17.15 -4.64 6.59
CA THR A 10 -18.08 -5.55 7.29
C THR A 10 -17.93 -6.99 6.82
N PHE A 11 -17.77 -7.17 5.51
CA PHE A 11 -17.54 -8.48 4.91
C PHE A 11 -16.21 -9.10 5.36
N LEU A 12 -15.12 -8.33 5.34
CA LEU A 12 -13.79 -8.79 5.79
C LEU A 12 -13.76 -9.08 7.28
N THR A 13 -14.42 -8.26 8.10
CA THR A 13 -14.57 -8.50 9.54
C THR A 13 -15.27 -9.84 9.78
N THR A 14 -16.36 -10.11 9.04
CA THR A 14 -17.09 -11.38 9.12
C THR A 14 -16.16 -12.57 8.78
N ILE A 15 -15.37 -12.47 7.72
CA ILE A 15 -14.41 -13.52 7.34
C ILE A 15 -13.33 -13.70 8.42
N ASN A 16 -12.83 -12.61 9.00
CA ASN A 16 -11.78 -12.65 10.00
C ASN A 16 -12.25 -13.26 11.32
N SER A 17 -13.52 -13.06 11.70
CA SER A 17 -14.14 -13.72 12.85
C SER A 17 -14.15 -15.25 12.68
N TYR A 18 -14.55 -15.75 11.51
CA TYR A 18 -14.51 -17.19 11.20
C TYR A 18 -13.09 -17.77 11.30
N LYS A 19 -12.05 -16.97 10.99
CA LYS A 19 -10.66 -17.38 11.14
C LYS A 19 -10.23 -17.50 12.61
N LYS A 20 -10.69 -16.59 13.49
CA LYS A 20 -10.32 -16.58 14.92
C LYS A 20 -10.98 -17.71 15.72
N GLU A 21 -12.19 -18.12 15.35
CA GLU A 21 -12.91 -19.21 16.04
C GLU A 21 -12.29 -20.60 15.79
N GLN A 22 -11.45 -20.76 14.77
CA GLN A 22 -10.86 -22.05 14.36
C GLN A 22 -9.37 -22.16 14.68
N ASN A 23 -9.00 -22.05 15.96
CA ASN A 23 -7.60 -22.09 16.43
C ASN A 23 -6.71 -23.13 15.72
N GLN A 24 -5.49 -22.68 15.43
CA GLN A 24 -4.56 -23.16 14.40
C GLN A 24 -4.06 -24.60 14.58
N ASN A 25 -4.18 -25.39 13.52
CA ASN A 25 -3.12 -26.32 13.09
C ASN A 25 -2.86 -26.09 11.60
N VAL A 26 -1.59 -25.95 11.21
CA VAL A 26 -1.17 -25.69 9.81
C VAL A 26 -1.60 -26.82 8.86
N ALA A 27 -1.83 -28.02 9.40
CA ALA A 27 -2.35 -29.18 8.69
C ALA A 27 -3.87 -29.11 8.41
N ASP A 28 -4.63 -28.38 9.23
CA ASP A 28 -6.08 -28.20 9.11
C ASP A 28 -6.41 -26.73 8.81
N LEU A 29 -5.88 -26.23 7.69
CA LEU A 29 -6.30 -24.94 7.15
C LEU A 29 -7.83 -24.96 6.95
N PRO A 30 -8.60 -24.04 7.57
CA PRO A 30 -10.05 -23.96 7.38
C PRO A 30 -10.38 -23.95 5.90
N LYS A 31 -11.14 -24.93 5.40
CA LYS A 31 -11.68 -24.85 4.04
C LYS A 31 -12.57 -23.61 3.98
N LEU A 32 -12.03 -22.52 3.44
CA LEU A 32 -12.70 -21.24 3.40
C LEU A 32 -13.95 -21.40 2.54
N ARG A 33 -15.13 -21.43 3.17
CA ARG A 33 -16.41 -21.60 2.47
C ARG A 33 -16.92 -20.24 1.99
N LEU A 34 -16.33 -19.74 0.91
CA LEU A 34 -16.87 -18.58 0.20
C LEU A 34 -17.80 -19.02 -0.94
N SER A 35 -18.92 -18.33 -1.06
CA SER A 35 -19.83 -18.51 -2.19
C SER A 35 -19.24 -17.89 -3.46
N LYS A 36 -19.79 -18.25 -4.63
CA LYS A 36 -19.42 -17.59 -5.89
C LYS A 36 -19.72 -16.08 -5.87
N ALA A 37 -20.73 -15.65 -5.12
CA ALA A 37 -21.09 -14.25 -4.99
C ALA A 37 -20.04 -13.48 -4.17
N ASP A 38 -19.55 -14.08 -3.08
CA ASP A 38 -18.50 -13.50 -2.25
C ASP A 38 -17.19 -13.29 -3.03
N ILE A 39 -16.80 -14.28 -3.83
CA ILE A 39 -15.60 -14.20 -4.68
C ILE A 39 -15.75 -13.07 -5.70
N LYS A 40 -16.90 -12.96 -6.37
CA LYS A 40 -17.17 -11.86 -7.32
C LYS A 40 -17.20 -10.50 -6.64
N PHE A 41 -17.69 -10.43 -5.41
CA PHE A 41 -17.71 -9.19 -4.64
C PHE A 41 -16.29 -8.73 -4.31
N ILE A 42 -15.43 -9.63 -3.80
CA ILE A 42 -14.01 -9.34 -3.54
C ILE A 42 -13.30 -8.87 -4.81
N ASP A 43 -13.46 -9.60 -5.92
CA ASP A 43 -12.86 -9.27 -7.21
C ASP A 43 -13.24 -7.86 -7.68
N LYS A 44 -14.54 -7.52 -7.59
CA LYS A 44 -15.06 -6.21 -7.97
C LYS A 44 -14.51 -5.10 -7.09
N GLU A 45 -14.49 -5.28 -5.77
CA GLU A 45 -13.98 -4.25 -4.87
C GLU A 45 -12.47 -4.06 -5.02
N VAL A 46 -11.69 -5.15 -5.08
CA VAL A 46 -10.24 -5.07 -5.35
C VAL A 46 -9.96 -4.32 -6.65
N ALA A 47 -10.66 -4.67 -7.73
CA ALA A 47 -10.51 -3.99 -9.02
C ALA A 47 -10.90 -2.50 -8.93
N LYS A 48 -11.93 -2.15 -8.16
CA LYS A 48 -12.36 -0.76 -7.95
C LYS A 48 -11.31 0.06 -7.20
N TYR A 49 -10.75 -0.48 -6.12
CA TYR A 49 -9.69 0.21 -5.35
C TYR A 49 -8.46 0.48 -6.22
N ILE A 50 -8.04 -0.49 -7.03
CA ILE A 50 -6.91 -0.33 -7.95
C ILE A 50 -7.23 0.68 -9.05
N LYS A 51 -8.37 0.52 -9.75
CA LYS A 51 -8.74 1.37 -10.89
C LYS A 51 -8.90 2.84 -10.50
N ASN A 52 -9.42 3.09 -9.31
CA ASN A 52 -9.68 4.46 -8.84
C ASN A 52 -8.52 5.03 -8.01
N ASP A 53 -7.39 4.31 -7.86
CA ASP A 53 -6.31 4.61 -6.91
C ASP A 53 -6.84 4.98 -5.51
N GLN A 54 -7.93 4.31 -5.11
CA GLN A 54 -8.56 4.50 -3.81
C GLN A 54 -7.77 3.72 -2.77
N ARG A 55 -7.67 4.33 -1.59
CA ARG A 55 -7.04 3.71 -0.44
C ARG A 55 -8.05 2.93 0.38
N ILE A 56 -7.54 1.93 1.07
CA ILE A 56 -8.30 1.11 2.01
C ILE A 56 -7.67 1.23 3.40
N SER A 57 -8.45 0.94 4.43
CA SER A 57 -7.94 0.87 5.79
C SER A 57 -6.84 -0.19 5.92
N PHE A 58 -5.85 0.08 6.77
CA PHE A 58 -4.76 -0.87 7.03
C PHE A 58 -5.27 -2.22 7.55
N ALA A 59 -6.32 -2.21 8.39
CA ALA A 59 -6.92 -3.41 8.95
C ALA A 59 -7.53 -4.29 7.84
N ASP A 60 -8.30 -3.69 6.94
CA ASP A 60 -8.93 -4.42 5.83
C ASP A 60 -7.89 -4.95 4.85
N LEU A 61 -6.85 -4.17 4.54
CA LEU A 61 -5.73 -4.63 3.69
C LEU A 61 -5.00 -5.83 4.32
N THR A 62 -4.80 -5.80 5.64
CA THR A 62 -4.17 -6.91 6.38
C THR A 62 -5.00 -8.18 6.31
N ILE A 63 -6.33 -8.06 6.40
CA ILE A 63 -7.25 -9.20 6.26
C ILE A 63 -7.21 -9.74 4.82
N LEU A 64 -7.25 -8.88 3.81
CA LEU A 64 -7.16 -9.29 2.39
C LEU A 64 -5.84 -10.00 2.07
N ASN A 65 -4.70 -9.48 2.53
CA ASN A 65 -3.40 -10.13 2.37
C ASN A 65 -3.35 -11.49 3.09
N SER A 66 -3.88 -11.55 4.31
CA SER A 66 -4.00 -12.80 5.05
C SER A 66 -4.85 -13.84 4.32
N LEU A 67 -5.94 -13.39 3.65
CA LEU A 67 -6.79 -14.27 2.84
C LEU A 67 -6.09 -14.76 1.59
N HIS A 68 -5.27 -13.92 0.95
CA HIS A 68 -4.46 -14.33 -0.18
C HIS A 68 -3.44 -15.40 0.23
N ASP A 69 -2.74 -15.23 1.35
CA ASP A 69 -1.72 -16.17 1.84
C ASP A 69 -2.31 -17.53 2.25
N ILE A 70 -3.28 -17.50 3.17
CA ILE A 70 -4.56 -18.16 2.95
C ILE A 70 -4.67 -19.23 1.86
N ILE A 71 -5.25 -18.75 0.78
CA ILE A 71 -5.60 -19.48 -0.42
C ILE A 71 -4.37 -19.98 -1.14
N LYS A 72 -3.26 -19.23 -1.14
CA LYS A 72 -2.01 -19.68 -1.78
C LYS A 72 -1.48 -20.95 -1.11
N LYS A 73 -1.56 -21.03 0.23
CA LYS A 73 -1.21 -22.25 1.00
C LYS A 73 -2.22 -23.38 0.82
N GLN A 74 -3.49 -23.07 0.57
CA GLN A 74 -4.51 -24.10 0.27
C GLN A 74 -4.45 -24.60 -1.18
N GLY A 75 -4.00 -23.75 -2.11
CA GLY A 75 -3.89 -24.04 -3.53
C GLY A 75 -2.85 -25.10 -3.88
N SER A 76 -1.87 -25.35 -2.98
CA SER A 76 -0.98 -26.52 -3.11
C SER A 76 -1.71 -27.86 -2.85
N HIS A 77 -2.94 -27.84 -2.32
CA HIS A 77 -3.70 -29.03 -1.91
C HIS A 77 -5.13 -29.12 -2.48
N CYS A 78 -5.61 -28.18 -3.31
CA CYS A 78 -7.01 -28.17 -3.77
C CYS A 78 -7.19 -27.73 -5.23
N GLU A 79 -7.62 -28.66 -6.08
CA GLU A 79 -8.07 -28.46 -7.47
C GLU A 79 -9.45 -27.75 -7.60
N SER A 80 -9.85 -26.95 -6.60
CA SER A 80 -11.17 -26.30 -6.61
C SER A 80 -11.16 -25.04 -7.47
N GLU A 81 -11.90 -25.06 -8.58
CA GLU A 81 -12.11 -23.93 -9.50
C GLU A 81 -12.47 -22.61 -8.76
N LYS A 82 -13.15 -22.72 -7.60
CA LYS A 82 -13.51 -21.56 -6.76
C LYS A 82 -12.29 -20.91 -6.10
N LEU A 83 -11.36 -21.71 -5.58
CA LEU A 83 -10.14 -21.21 -4.96
C LEU A 83 -9.21 -20.57 -6.00
N ALA A 84 -9.13 -21.15 -7.19
CA ALA A 84 -8.38 -20.56 -8.30
C ALA A 84 -8.93 -19.18 -8.70
N LYS A 85 -10.25 -19.04 -8.80
CA LYS A 85 -10.90 -17.74 -9.10
C LYS A 85 -10.65 -16.69 -8.02
N LEU A 86 -10.71 -17.10 -6.76
CA LEU A 86 -10.45 -16.20 -5.63
C LEU A 86 -8.97 -15.81 -5.51
N SER A 87 -8.05 -16.76 -5.75
CA SER A 87 -6.62 -16.47 -5.83
C SER A 87 -6.33 -15.45 -6.93
N LYS A 88 -6.96 -15.59 -8.09
CA LYS A 88 -6.85 -14.63 -9.20
C LYS A 88 -7.36 -13.24 -8.82
N ALA A 89 -8.51 -13.17 -8.13
CA ALA A 89 -9.07 -11.91 -7.64
C ALA A 89 -8.14 -11.21 -6.64
N LEU A 90 -7.51 -11.97 -5.75
CA LEU A 90 -6.64 -11.44 -4.70
C LEU A 90 -5.19 -11.18 -5.16
N LYS A 91 -4.79 -11.67 -6.34
CA LYS A 91 -3.42 -11.52 -6.87
C LYS A 91 -2.95 -10.07 -6.89
N ASN A 92 -3.86 -9.13 -7.13
CA ASN A 92 -3.54 -7.71 -7.25
C ASN A 92 -3.76 -6.92 -5.95
N VAL A 93 -4.11 -7.55 -4.83
CA VAL A 93 -4.33 -6.87 -3.54
C VAL A 93 -3.09 -6.11 -3.08
N THR A 94 -1.90 -6.59 -3.42
CA THR A 94 -0.62 -5.92 -3.10
C THR A 94 -0.46 -4.57 -3.79
N GLN A 95 -1.26 -4.26 -4.81
CA GLN A 95 -1.26 -2.97 -5.51
C GLN A 95 -2.16 -1.93 -4.82
N ILE A 96 -3.04 -2.36 -3.90
CA ILE A 96 -3.91 -1.45 -3.16
C ILE A 96 -3.10 -0.76 -2.06
N LYS A 97 -3.13 0.57 -2.04
CA LYS A 97 -2.46 1.37 -1.01
C LYS A 97 -3.32 1.45 0.24
N SER A 98 -2.66 1.41 1.40
CA SER A 98 -3.27 1.66 2.69
C SER A 98 -3.32 3.16 3.00
N ASP A 99 -4.30 3.58 3.79
CA ASP A 99 -4.34 4.93 4.40
C ASP A 99 -3.12 5.18 5.30
N ALA A 100 -2.58 4.13 5.94
CA ALA A 100 -1.39 4.24 6.79
C ALA A 100 -0.13 4.66 6.01
N CYS A 101 -0.10 4.46 4.68
CA CYS A 101 1.01 4.86 3.83
C CYS A 101 1.06 6.39 3.59
N LEU A 102 -0.01 7.13 3.89
CA LEU A 102 -0.06 8.58 3.63
C LEU A 102 1.01 9.36 4.40
N ALA A 103 1.27 9.00 5.66
CA ALA A 103 2.27 9.68 6.46
C ALA A 103 3.68 9.45 5.89
N SER A 104 4.01 8.19 5.58
CA SER A 104 5.30 7.82 4.98
C SER A 104 5.53 8.46 3.62
N GLU A 105 4.53 8.44 2.73
CA GLU A 105 4.63 9.07 1.40
C GLU A 105 4.81 10.59 1.49
N ARG A 106 4.10 11.25 2.42
CA ARG A 106 4.31 12.67 2.70
C ARG A 106 5.73 12.94 3.19
N MET A 107 6.20 12.15 4.15
CA MET A 107 7.56 12.27 4.66
C MET A 107 8.59 12.07 3.55
N GLU A 108 8.44 11.06 2.71
CA GLU A 108 9.33 10.78 1.59
C GLU A 108 9.40 11.96 0.60
N LYS A 109 8.25 12.56 0.25
CA LYS A 109 8.18 13.77 -0.56
C LYS A 109 8.92 14.96 0.09
N HIS A 110 8.76 15.16 1.40
CA HIS A 110 9.48 16.20 2.13
C HIS A 110 10.99 15.94 2.14
N PHE A 111 11.43 14.71 2.39
CA PHE A 111 12.84 14.35 2.34
C PHE A 111 13.46 14.57 0.96
N SER A 112 12.78 14.20 -0.12
CA SER A 112 13.25 14.48 -1.49
C SER A 112 13.42 15.99 -1.72
N SER A 113 12.44 16.80 -1.29
CA SER A 113 12.50 18.25 -1.45
C SER A 113 13.66 18.88 -0.65
N ILE A 114 13.88 18.42 0.58
CA ILE A 114 15.00 18.88 1.42
C ILE A 114 16.34 18.47 0.78
N LYS A 115 16.44 17.24 0.28
CA LYS A 115 17.65 16.75 -0.39
C LYS A 115 18.00 17.61 -1.60
N ASP A 116 17.01 17.94 -2.44
CA ASP A 116 17.20 18.79 -3.61
C ASP A 116 17.63 20.22 -3.21
N ALA A 117 16.98 20.80 -2.19
CA ALA A 117 17.35 22.12 -1.68
C ALA A 117 18.77 22.14 -1.10
N THR A 118 19.14 21.08 -0.35
CA THR A 118 20.47 20.92 0.24
C THR A 118 21.53 20.80 -0.86
N GLN A 119 21.27 19.98 -1.89
CA GLN A 119 22.19 19.83 -3.02
C GLN A 119 22.40 21.17 -3.76
N LYS A 120 21.33 21.94 -3.99
CA LYS A 120 21.43 23.27 -4.59
C LYS A 120 22.28 24.22 -3.73
N HIS A 121 22.07 24.22 -2.42
CA HIS A 121 22.85 25.06 -1.50
C HIS A 121 24.34 24.69 -1.52
N VAL A 122 24.66 23.39 -1.45
CA VAL A 122 26.03 22.88 -1.55
C VAL A 122 26.69 23.32 -2.86
N ASN A 123 25.95 23.28 -3.98
CA ASN A 123 26.48 23.69 -5.28
C ASN A 123 26.70 25.21 -5.39
N LEU A 124 25.87 26.03 -4.72
CA LEU A 124 25.95 27.49 -4.80
C LEU A 124 26.98 28.10 -3.82
N MET A 125 27.29 27.41 -2.72
CA MET A 125 28.21 27.92 -1.70
C MET A 125 29.62 28.27 -2.23
N PRO A 126 30.28 27.44 -3.06
CA PRO A 126 31.57 27.78 -3.66
C PRO A 126 31.50 29.02 -4.56
N VAL A 127 30.45 29.11 -5.40
CA VAL A 127 30.25 30.25 -6.33
C VAL A 127 30.05 31.55 -5.55
N TYR A 128 29.25 31.50 -4.49
CA TYR A 128 29.06 32.64 -3.59
C TYR A 128 30.39 33.05 -2.93
N LYS A 129 31.15 32.09 -2.41
CA LYS A 129 32.45 32.34 -1.77
C LYS A 129 33.45 32.99 -2.72
N GLU A 130 33.57 32.49 -3.96
CA GLU A 130 34.40 33.10 -5.00
C GLU A 130 33.94 34.51 -5.37
N SER A 131 32.63 34.72 -5.50
CA SER A 131 32.08 36.03 -5.85
C SER A 131 32.38 37.07 -4.77
N MET A 132 32.27 36.69 -3.49
CA MET A 132 32.63 37.54 -2.36
C MET A 132 34.13 37.83 -2.28
N LEU A 133 35.00 36.85 -2.61
CA LEU A 133 36.44 37.08 -2.68
C LEU A 133 36.79 38.10 -3.78
N LYS A 134 36.24 37.92 -4.98
CA LYS A 134 36.43 38.86 -6.10
C LYS A 134 35.93 40.27 -5.78
N LEU A 135 34.80 40.39 -5.08
CA LEU A 135 34.30 41.69 -4.62
C LEU A 135 35.26 42.34 -3.61
N ASN A 136 35.75 41.57 -2.63
CA ASN A 136 36.69 42.09 -1.64
C ASN A 136 38.04 42.51 -2.26
N GLU A 137 38.53 41.80 -3.27
CA GLU A 137 39.72 42.22 -4.04
C GLU A 137 39.46 43.54 -4.75
N LYS A 138 38.34 43.67 -5.49
CA LYS A 138 37.98 44.92 -6.17
C LYS A 138 37.80 46.10 -5.23
N ILE A 139 37.28 45.89 -4.02
CA ILE A 139 37.10 46.97 -3.03
C ILE A 139 38.46 47.44 -2.48
N LYS A 140 39.45 46.55 -2.34
CA LYS A 140 40.80 46.93 -1.91
C LYS A 140 41.55 47.77 -2.94
N ASP A 141 41.25 47.57 -4.23
CA ASP A 141 41.84 48.35 -5.33
C ASP A 141 41.17 49.71 -5.53
N ILE A 142 40.10 50.02 -4.78
CA ILE A 142 39.49 51.35 -4.71
C ILE A 142 40.16 52.11 -3.56
N ASP A 143 41.28 52.77 -3.84
CA ASP A 143 41.81 53.83 -2.96
C ASP A 143 40.81 55.00 -2.93
N ILE A 144 40.38 55.40 -1.73
CA ILE A 144 39.64 56.65 -1.47
C ILE A 144 40.65 57.77 -1.17
#